data_AF-A0A1T5BX92-F1
#
_entry.id   AF-A0A1T5BX92-F1
#
_cell.length_a   1.000
_cell.length_b   1.000
_cell.length_c   1.000
_cell.angle_alpha   90.00
_cell.angle_beta   90.00
_cell.angle_gamma   90.00
#
_symmetry.space_group_name_H-M   'P 1'
#
loop_
_entity.id
_entity.type
_entity.pdbx_description
1 polymer ?
#
loop_
_entity_poly.entity_id
_entity_poly.type
_entity_poly.pdbx_seq_one_letter_code
_entity_poly.pdbx_strand_id
1 'polypeptide(L)'
;MKLSIINLFMVISFFTSTVTGDISKDKITINYNSDEIQRPPKFVLTEINGRELEERAFFTIKYDNTFELKLSDGTIFKYVPYKHFGDEPLCNIAAKDKRGLITAICIKKLSGNKVKIMIENDEMISNFKGYKQ
;
A
#
# COMPACT_ATOMS: atom_id res chain seq x y z
N MET A 1 -59.44 -13.08 43.54
CA MET A 1 -58.41 -14.12 43.47
C MET A 1 -57.25 -13.53 42.68
N LYS A 2 -56.19 -13.09 43.38
CA LYS A 2 -55.00 -12.46 42.78
C LYS A 2 -54.06 -13.57 42.33
N LEU A 3 -53.69 -13.60 41.04
CA LEU A 3 -52.57 -14.41 40.57
C LEU A 3 -51.58 -13.48 39.84
N SER A 4 -50.38 -13.46 40.38
CA SER A 4 -49.27 -12.57 40.07
C SER A 4 -48.68 -12.88 38.70
N ILE A 5 -48.48 -11.85 37.86
CA ILE A 5 -47.70 -11.93 36.63
C ILE A 5 -46.23 -11.79 37.01
N ILE A 6 -45.47 -12.88 36.92
CA ILE A 6 -44.02 -12.86 37.10
C ILE A 6 -43.40 -12.45 35.76
N ASN A 7 -43.02 -11.17 35.65
CA ASN A 7 -42.17 -10.66 34.59
C ASN A 7 -40.74 -11.15 34.83
N LEU A 8 -40.32 -12.21 34.14
CA LEU A 8 -38.93 -12.64 34.10
C LEU A 8 -38.20 -11.90 32.97
N PHE A 9 -37.66 -10.72 33.28
CA PHE A 9 -36.71 -10.03 32.41
C PHE A 9 -35.35 -10.74 32.48
N MET A 10 -35.05 -11.57 31.49
CA MET A 10 -33.74 -12.19 31.31
C MET A 10 -32.85 -11.22 30.51
N VAL A 11 -32.01 -10.45 31.21
CA VAL A 11 -31.01 -9.58 30.58
C VAL A 11 -29.80 -10.42 30.20
N ILE A 12 -29.67 -10.74 28.91
CA ILE A 12 -28.48 -11.38 28.35
C ILE A 12 -27.43 -10.28 28.14
N SER A 13 -26.51 -10.15 29.08
CA SER A 13 -25.33 -9.30 28.95
C SER A 13 -24.33 -9.95 27.98
N PHE A 14 -24.25 -9.41 26.77
CA PHE A 14 -23.17 -9.70 25.83
C PHE A 14 -21.89 -9.03 26.34
N PHE A 15 -21.00 -9.79 26.94
CA PHE A 15 -19.60 -9.38 27.08
C PHE A 15 -18.96 -9.48 25.69
N THR A 16 -18.95 -8.37 24.95
CA THR A 16 -18.06 -8.24 23.80
C THR A 16 -16.64 -8.14 24.35
N SER A 17 -15.94 -9.26 24.40
CA SER A 17 -14.49 -9.29 24.53
C SER A 17 -13.92 -8.66 23.27
N THR A 18 -13.81 -7.34 23.23
CA THR A 18 -12.88 -6.65 22.34
C THR A 18 -11.50 -7.09 22.77
N VAL A 19 -10.98 -8.12 22.10
CA VAL A 19 -9.55 -8.36 22.04
C VAL A 19 -8.98 -7.14 21.33
N THR A 20 -8.55 -6.15 22.11
CA THR A 20 -7.62 -5.13 21.66
C THR A 20 -6.31 -5.87 21.42
N GLY A 21 -6.26 -6.58 20.30
CA GLY A 21 -5.00 -7.04 19.75
C GLY A 21 -4.27 -5.78 19.37
N ASP A 22 -3.26 -5.42 20.17
CA ASP A 22 -2.24 -4.48 19.76
C ASP A 22 -1.76 -4.94 18.38
N ILE A 23 -2.19 -4.22 17.34
CA ILE A 23 -1.62 -4.35 16.01
C ILE A 23 -0.21 -3.82 16.19
N SER A 24 0.72 -4.73 16.49
CA SER A 24 2.15 -4.46 16.43
C SER A 24 2.37 -3.83 15.06
N LYS A 25 2.71 -2.54 15.07
CA LYS A 25 3.18 -1.82 13.89
C LYS A 25 4.57 -2.36 13.59
N ASP A 26 4.65 -3.61 13.17
CA ASP A 26 5.87 -4.18 12.62
C ASP A 26 6.12 -3.39 11.34
N LYS A 27 6.99 -2.41 11.48
CA LYS A 27 7.38 -1.52 10.41
C LYS A 27 8.07 -2.40 9.37
N ILE A 28 7.36 -2.71 8.29
CA ILE A 28 7.91 -3.51 7.19
C ILE A 28 9.19 -2.83 6.76
N THR A 29 10.32 -3.52 6.94
CA THR A 29 11.62 -3.02 6.54
C THR A 29 11.89 -3.54 5.15
N ILE A 30 11.61 -2.71 4.14
CA ILE A 30 12.00 -2.99 2.77
C ILE A 30 13.45 -2.57 2.63
N ASN A 31 14.38 -3.54 2.51
CA ASN A 31 15.80 -3.23 2.45
C ASN A 31 16.19 -2.82 1.02
N TYR A 32 16.49 -1.53 0.84
CA TYR A 32 16.99 -0.99 -0.42
C TYR A 32 18.51 -1.11 -0.44
N ASN A 33 19.05 -2.13 -1.10
CA ASN A 33 20.49 -2.29 -1.22
C ASN A 33 21.08 -1.15 -2.08
N SER A 34 21.67 -0.11 -1.46
CA SER A 34 22.60 0.82 -2.12
C SER A 34 23.48 1.57 -1.11
N ASP A 35 24.78 1.37 -1.22
CA ASP A 35 25.88 1.93 -0.40
C ASP A 35 26.16 3.45 -0.59
N GLU A 36 25.17 4.27 -0.92
CA GLU A 36 25.38 5.72 -1.07
C GLU A 36 24.27 6.51 -0.36
N ILE A 37 24.68 7.42 0.54
CA ILE A 37 23.92 8.47 1.24
C ILE A 37 22.42 8.44 0.89
N GLN A 38 21.68 7.62 1.65
CA GLN A 38 20.36 7.08 1.32
C GLN A 38 19.29 8.17 1.14
N ARG A 39 19.15 8.72 -0.06
CA ARG A 39 17.92 9.39 -0.47
C ARG A 39 16.85 8.34 -0.79
N PRO A 40 15.58 8.58 -0.46
CA PRO A 40 14.48 7.69 -0.79
C PRO A 40 14.50 7.39 -2.29
N PRO A 41 14.39 6.11 -2.70
CA PRO A 41 14.34 5.75 -4.11
C PRO A 41 13.24 6.53 -4.83
N LYS A 42 13.60 7.14 -5.95
CA LYS A 42 12.67 7.87 -6.81
C LYS A 42 12.78 7.33 -8.23
N PHE A 43 11.63 7.14 -8.86
CA PHE A 43 11.51 6.66 -10.22
C PHE A 43 10.76 7.69 -11.05
N VAL A 44 11.31 8.03 -12.21
CA VAL A 44 10.65 8.86 -13.21
C VAL A 44 9.87 7.93 -14.12
N LEU A 45 8.57 8.16 -14.24
CA LEU A 45 7.65 7.38 -15.05
C LEU A 45 7.42 8.09 -16.39
N THR A 46 7.50 7.34 -17.48
CA THR A 46 7.39 7.84 -18.85
C THR A 46 6.31 7.11 -19.66
N GLU A 47 5.86 5.95 -19.22
CA GLU A 47 4.77 5.21 -19.86
C GLU A 47 3.77 4.73 -18.81
N ILE A 48 2.49 4.64 -19.19
CA ILE A 48 1.43 3.93 -18.46
C ILE A 48 0.68 3.01 -19.44
N ASN A 49 0.50 1.75 -19.05
CA ASN A 49 -0.26 0.74 -19.81
C ASN A 49 0.14 0.66 -21.30
N GLY A 50 1.44 0.79 -21.58
CA GLY A 50 2.01 0.72 -22.93
C GLY A 50 1.87 1.98 -23.78
N ARG A 51 1.40 3.10 -23.19
CA ARG A 51 1.34 4.41 -23.84
C ARG A 51 2.31 5.36 -23.16
N GLU A 52 2.96 6.21 -23.95
CA GLU A 52 3.79 7.29 -23.42
C GLU A 52 2.91 8.29 -22.66
N LEU A 53 3.42 8.76 -21.53
CA LEU A 53 2.78 9.83 -20.77
C LEU A 53 3.09 11.16 -21.45
N GLU A 54 2.07 12.01 -21.63
CA GLU A 54 2.26 13.37 -22.13
C GLU A 54 3.22 14.17 -21.24
N GLU A 55 3.11 13.96 -19.92
CA GLU A 55 3.99 14.54 -18.92
C GLU A 55 4.49 13.48 -17.93
N ARG A 56 5.72 13.63 -17.46
CA ARG A 56 6.34 12.67 -16.55
C ARG A 56 5.61 12.62 -15.21
N ALA A 57 5.43 11.40 -14.69
CA ALA A 57 5.01 11.18 -13.32
C ALA A 57 6.19 10.68 -12.47
N PHE A 58 6.04 10.68 -11.15
CA PHE A 58 7.09 10.25 -10.23
C PHE A 58 6.54 9.24 -9.23
N PHE A 59 7.24 8.11 -9.10
CA PHE A 59 6.98 7.14 -8.03
C PHE A 59 8.11 7.23 -7.01
N THR A 60 7.79 7.50 -5.76
CA THR A 60 8.78 7.69 -4.69
C THR A 60 8.50 6.73 -3.55
N ILE A 61 9.55 6.11 -3.03
CA ILE A 61 9.48 5.33 -1.80
C ILE A 61 10.03 6.18 -0.66
N LYS A 62 9.17 6.61 0.25
CA LYS A 62 9.52 7.50 1.36
C LYS A 62 10.32 6.76 2.43
N TYR A 63 10.97 7.52 3.33
CA TYR A 63 11.75 6.96 4.44
C TYR A 63 10.93 6.12 5.43
N ASP A 64 9.63 6.33 5.52
CA ASP A 64 8.70 5.53 6.30
C ASP A 64 8.15 4.32 5.52
N ASN A 65 8.72 4.03 4.36
CA ASN A 65 8.29 3.01 3.40
C ASN A 65 6.93 3.29 2.73
N THR A 66 6.33 4.47 2.93
CA THR A 66 5.14 4.87 2.15
C THR A 66 5.52 5.04 0.68
N PHE A 67 4.66 4.55 -0.22
CA PHE A 67 4.79 4.80 -1.65
C PHE A 67 3.95 6.00 -2.07
N GLU A 68 4.53 6.90 -2.85
CA GLU A 68 3.85 8.06 -3.42
C GLU A 68 3.96 8.06 -4.95
N LEU A 69 2.82 7.99 -5.63
CA LEU A 69 2.70 8.29 -7.07
C LEU A 69 2.23 9.74 -7.21
N LYS A 70 3.12 10.61 -7.72
CA LYS A 70 2.82 11.99 -8.04
C LYS A 70 2.66 12.15 -9.55
N LEU A 71 1.48 12.56 -10.00
CA LEU A 71 1.21 12.92 -11.38
C LEU A 71 1.67 14.36 -11.66
N SER A 72 1.72 14.74 -12.93
CA SER A 72 2.24 16.04 -13.36
C SER A 72 1.31 17.20 -12.98
N ASP A 73 0.00 16.97 -12.94
CA ASP A 73 -1.03 17.88 -12.43
C ASP A 73 -0.91 18.18 -10.92
N GLY A 74 0.02 17.53 -10.22
CA GLY A 74 0.25 17.68 -8.79
C GLY A 74 -0.55 16.70 -7.92
N THR A 75 -1.42 15.88 -8.50
CA THR A 75 -2.16 14.84 -7.78
C THR A 75 -1.20 13.81 -7.18
N ILE A 76 -1.40 13.47 -5.91
CA ILE A 76 -0.59 12.49 -5.17
C ILE A 76 -1.48 11.34 -4.70
N PHE A 77 -1.13 10.13 -5.13
CA PHE A 77 -1.66 8.88 -4.61
C PHE A 77 -0.66 8.30 -3.62
N LYS A 78 -1.14 7.97 -2.42
CA LYS A 78 -0.33 7.41 -1.34
C LYS A 78 -0.75 5.97 -1.08
N TYR A 79 0.24 5.10 -0.90
CA TYR A 79 0.03 3.70 -0.57
C TYR A 79 0.89 3.34 0.63
N VAL A 80 0.25 2.90 1.72
CA VAL A 80 0.91 2.53 2.97
C VAL A 80 1.07 1.01 3.02
N PRO A 81 2.30 0.47 2.93
CA PRO A 81 2.52 -0.97 2.97
C PRO A 81 2.14 -1.55 4.32
N TYR A 82 1.52 -2.73 4.30
CA TYR A 82 1.18 -3.45 5.52
C TYR A 82 1.50 -4.96 5.43
N LYS A 83 1.84 -5.47 4.24
CA LYS A 83 2.38 -6.83 4.09
C LYS A 83 3.32 -6.94 2.89
N HIS A 84 4.34 -7.78 3.01
CA HIS A 84 5.23 -8.18 1.92
C HIS A 84 5.27 -9.70 1.84
N PHE A 85 5.26 -10.26 0.63
CA PHE A 85 5.21 -11.69 0.40
C PHE A 85 6.35 -12.16 -0.52
N GLY A 86 6.94 -13.31 -0.21
CA GLY A 86 7.99 -13.91 -1.04
C GLY A 86 9.32 -13.15 -1.00
N ASP A 87 10.23 -13.53 -1.88
CA ASP A 87 11.65 -13.16 -1.76
C ASP A 87 12.04 -11.93 -2.59
N GLU A 88 11.18 -11.49 -3.54
CA GLU A 88 11.45 -10.29 -4.33
C GLU A 88 11.22 -9.03 -3.48
N PRO A 89 12.26 -8.27 -3.11
CA PRO A 89 12.17 -7.23 -2.07
C PRO A 89 11.24 -6.07 -2.44
N LEU A 90 11.05 -5.80 -3.73
CA LEU A 90 10.21 -4.71 -4.23
C LEU A 90 8.94 -5.19 -4.93
N CYS A 91 8.57 -6.46 -4.78
CA CYS A 91 7.37 -7.04 -5.37
C CYS A 91 6.53 -7.81 -4.36
N ASN A 92 5.29 -8.10 -4.74
CA ASN A 92 4.28 -8.70 -3.86
C ASN A 92 4.10 -7.91 -2.56
N ILE A 93 4.06 -6.58 -2.67
CA ILE A 93 3.81 -5.71 -1.53
C ILE A 93 2.32 -5.39 -1.51
N ALA A 94 1.63 -5.74 -0.43
CA ALA A 94 0.27 -5.28 -0.19
C ALA A 94 0.31 -3.98 0.61
N ALA A 95 -0.35 -2.97 0.06
CA ALA A 95 -0.48 -1.64 0.63
C ALA A 95 -1.96 -1.23 0.69
N LYS A 96 -2.27 -0.21 1.50
CA LYS A 96 -3.58 0.44 1.52
C LYS A 96 -3.46 1.82 0.90
N ASP A 97 -4.38 2.14 0.00
CA ASP A 97 -4.52 3.52 -0.49
C ASP A 97 -5.22 4.42 0.56
N LYS A 98 -5.44 5.69 0.22
CA LYS A 98 -6.15 6.65 1.09
C LYS A 98 -7.60 6.26 1.41
N ARG A 99 -8.21 5.38 0.61
CA ARG A 99 -9.60 4.89 0.78
C ARG A 99 -9.64 3.57 1.56
N GLY A 100 -8.48 2.98 1.87
CA GLY A 100 -8.35 1.69 2.52
C GLY A 100 -8.40 0.50 1.55
N LEU A 101 -8.40 0.73 0.23
CA LEU A 101 -8.38 -0.33 -0.76
C LEU A 101 -7.03 -1.05 -0.74
N ILE A 102 -7.09 -2.38 -0.75
CA ILE A 102 -5.91 -3.23 -0.81
C ILE A 102 -5.33 -3.14 -2.21
N THR A 103 -4.10 -2.66 -2.30
CA THR A 103 -3.38 -2.43 -3.55
C THR A 103 -2.08 -3.23 -3.53
N ALA A 104 -1.91 -4.10 -4.52
CA ALA A 104 -0.66 -4.80 -4.78
C ALA A 104 0.31 -3.88 -5.54
N ILE A 105 1.56 -3.83 -5.08
CA ILE A 105 2.64 -3.04 -5.67
C ILE A 105 3.82 -3.95 -5.99
N CYS A 106 4.37 -3.77 -7.19
CA CYS A 106 5.58 -4.47 -7.62
C CYS A 106 6.46 -3.61 -8.53
N ILE A 107 7.73 -3.46 -8.16
CA ILE A 107 8.76 -2.70 -8.87
C ILE A 107 9.82 -3.69 -9.36
N LYS A 108 9.86 -3.94 -10.67
CA LYS A 108 10.83 -4.83 -11.30
C LYS A 108 11.90 -4.03 -12.05
N LYS A 109 13.17 -4.36 -11.81
CA LYS A 109 14.27 -3.90 -12.67
C LYS A 109 14.17 -4.60 -14.02
N LEU A 110 14.27 -3.82 -15.10
CA LEU A 110 14.31 -4.36 -16.47
C LEU A 110 15.77 -4.49 -16.92
N SER A 111 16.39 -3.36 -17.30
CA SER A 111 17.79 -3.29 -17.72
C SER A 111 18.36 -1.91 -17.41
N GLY A 112 19.66 -1.83 -17.06
CA GLY A 112 20.27 -0.58 -16.61
C GLY A 112 19.48 0.05 -15.46
N ASN A 113 19.07 1.32 -15.63
CA ASN A 113 18.22 2.04 -14.68
C ASN A 113 16.72 1.89 -14.95
N LYS A 114 16.31 1.17 -16.01
CA LYS A 114 14.91 1.03 -16.40
C LYS A 114 14.15 0.13 -15.43
N VAL A 115 12.94 0.53 -15.11
CA VAL A 115 12.04 -0.20 -14.20
C VAL A 115 10.65 -0.34 -14.79
N LYS A 116 9.94 -1.37 -14.33
CA LYS A 116 8.49 -1.52 -14.47
C LYS A 116 7.86 -1.42 -13.08
N ILE A 117 6.84 -0.59 -12.92
CA ILE A 117 6.07 -0.48 -11.68
C ILE A 117 4.64 -0.90 -11.95
N MET A 118 4.15 -1.87 -11.20
CA MET A 118 2.78 -2.37 -11.27
C MET A 118 2.05 -1.95 -10.00
N ILE A 119 0.87 -1.37 -10.17
CA ILE A 119 -0.05 -0.98 -9.09
C ILE A 119 -1.41 -1.55 -9.46
N GLU A 120 -1.95 -2.41 -8.62
CA GLU A 120 -3.15 -3.18 -8.92
C GLU A 120 -4.06 -3.27 -7.69
N ASN A 121 -5.35 -3.01 -7.88
CA ASN A 121 -6.41 -3.31 -6.93
C ASN A 121 -7.65 -3.82 -7.69
N ASP A 122 -8.76 -3.99 -6.98
CA ASP A 122 -10.04 -4.45 -7.54
C ASP A 122 -10.69 -3.48 -8.54
N GLU A 123 -10.30 -2.21 -8.52
CA GLU A 123 -10.83 -1.17 -9.41
C GLU A 123 -9.91 -0.84 -10.60
N MET A 124 -8.60 -1.06 -10.46
CA MET A 124 -7.61 -0.61 -11.45
C MET A 124 -6.38 -1.50 -11.55
N ILE A 125 -5.83 -1.59 -12.76
CA ILE A 125 -4.50 -2.14 -13.03
C ILE A 125 -3.69 -1.09 -13.80
N SER A 126 -2.59 -0.64 -13.21
CA SER A 126 -1.67 0.34 -13.80
C SER A 126 -0.27 -0.24 -13.91
N ASN A 127 0.24 -0.31 -15.14
CA ASN A 127 1.59 -0.76 -15.46
C ASN A 127 2.40 0.43 -15.98
N PHE A 128 3.30 0.94 -15.16
CA PHE A 128 4.20 2.02 -15.54
C PHE A 128 5.55 1.48 -16.02
N LYS A 129 6.17 2.19 -16.96
CA LYS A 129 7.61 2.07 -17.22
C LYS A 129 8.30 3.40 -16.94
N GLY A 130 9.57 3.30 -16.57
CA GLY A 130 10.35 4.45 -16.18
C GLY A 130 11.80 4.10 -15.90
N TYR A 131 12.47 4.94 -15.13
CA TYR A 131 13.84 4.72 -14.69
C TYR A 131 14.09 5.23 -13.28
N LYS A 132 15.02 4.59 -12.57
CA LYS A 132 15.53 5.05 -11.27
C LYS A 132 16.31 6.36 -11.47
N GLN A 133 15.97 7.38 -10.67
CA GLN A 133 16.66 8.66 -10.59
C GLN A 133 17.81 8.60 -9.58
#